data_AF-A0A3C0GGI3-F1
#
_entry.id   AF-A0A3C0GGI3-F1
#
_cell.length_a   1.000
_cell.length_b   1.000
_cell.length_c   1.000
_cell.angle_alpha   90.00
_cell.angle_beta   90.00
_cell.angle_gamma   90.00
#
_symmetry.space_group_name_H-M   'P 1'
#
loop_
_entity.id
_entity.type
_entity.pdbx_description
1 polymer ?
#
loop_
_entity_poly.entity_id
_entity_poly.type
_entity_poly.pdbx_seq_one_letter_code
_entity_poly.pdbx_strand_id
1 'polypeptide(L)'
;ATEVNNIGVFAGVSYTASDGSYVYSQYWPSGTVATDIIAYVYDDPYIVYRIQSAGTPAQTNIGNCADVVAGTGSTTSGQSGFSLNGTMSNGTATCKIIGLWDDPANSFAQYAQLEVLINEHVLKQTAGI
;
A
#
# COMPACT_ATOMS: atom_id res chain seq x y z
N ALA A 1 5.69 3.78 9.90
CA ALA A 1 4.77 3.95 11.02
C ALA A 1 4.55 2.57 11.62
N THR A 2 3.87 2.44 12.76
CA THR A 2 3.56 1.13 13.36
C THR A 2 2.06 0.90 13.21
N GLU A 3 1.62 0.76 11.96
CA GLU A 3 0.23 0.44 11.66
C GLU A 3 -0.06 -1.02 12.01
N VAL A 4 -1.09 -1.25 12.82
CA VAL A 4 -1.60 -2.59 13.16
C VAL A 4 -3.04 -2.74 12.68
N ASN A 5 -3.45 -3.97 12.35
CA ASN A 5 -4.79 -4.32 11.86
C ASN A 5 -5.16 -3.69 10.51
N ASN A 6 -4.26 -3.80 9.53
CA ASN A 6 -4.52 -3.27 8.20
C ASN A 6 -5.56 -4.12 7.45
N ILE A 7 -6.55 -3.48 6.84
CA ILE A 7 -7.61 -4.16 6.07
C ILE A 7 -7.31 -4.20 4.56
N GLY A 8 -6.32 -3.45 4.08
CA GLY A 8 -6.05 -3.39 2.64
C GLY A 8 -5.60 -2.04 2.13
N VAL A 9 -5.63 -1.89 0.80
CA VAL A 9 -5.32 -0.65 0.09
C VAL A 9 -6.60 0.03 -0.37
N PHE A 10 -6.72 1.33 -0.10
CA PHE A 10 -7.81 2.17 -0.58
C PHE A 10 -7.79 2.24 -2.12
N ALA A 11 -8.86 1.78 -2.76
CA ALA A 11 -8.99 1.73 -4.21
C ALA A 11 -9.65 2.99 -4.79
N GLY A 12 -10.38 3.73 -3.96
CA GLY A 12 -11.11 4.93 -4.35
C GLY A 12 -12.37 5.12 -3.52
N VAL A 13 -13.14 6.13 -3.86
CA VAL A 13 -14.37 6.52 -3.18
C VAL A 13 -15.36 7.09 -4.19
N SER A 14 -16.62 6.69 -4.06
CA SER A 14 -17.74 7.34 -4.74
C SER A 14 -18.60 8.11 -3.76
N TYR A 15 -19.20 9.20 -4.21
CA TYR A 15 -20.06 10.05 -3.38
C TYR A 15 -20.95 10.97 -4.24
N THR A 16 -21.99 11.52 -3.61
CA THR A 16 -22.82 12.60 -4.15
C THR A 16 -22.26 13.95 -3.68
N ALA A 17 -21.78 14.78 -4.59
CA ALA A 17 -21.24 16.11 -4.29
C ALA A 17 -22.35 17.11 -3.91
N SER A 18 -21.97 18.27 -3.37
CA SER A 18 -22.92 19.30 -2.91
C SER A 18 -23.83 19.86 -4.02
N ASP A 19 -23.42 19.75 -5.28
CA ASP A 19 -24.21 20.13 -6.45
C ASP A 19 -25.15 19.01 -6.96
N GLY A 20 -25.16 17.87 -6.27
CA GLY A 20 -25.94 16.68 -6.60
C GLY A 20 -25.29 15.75 -7.62
N SER A 21 -24.09 16.05 -8.10
CA SER A 21 -23.39 15.20 -9.06
C SER A 21 -22.79 13.95 -8.39
N TYR A 22 -22.78 12.83 -9.12
CA TYR A 22 -22.03 11.65 -8.72
C TYR A 22 -20.55 11.83 -9.06
N VAL A 23 -19.68 11.56 -8.09
CA VAL A 23 -18.23 11.62 -8.26
C VAL A 23 -17.61 10.28 -7.88
N TYR A 24 -16.66 9.82 -8.69
CA TYR A 24 -15.69 8.81 -8.29
C TYR A 24 -14.31 9.47 -8.23
N SER A 25 -13.58 9.22 -7.14
CA SER A 25 -12.23 9.72 -6.94
C SER A 25 -11.29 8.61 -6.46
N GLN A 26 -10.05 8.62 -6.95
CA GLN A 26 -9.01 7.69 -6.53
C GLN A 26 -8.37 8.05 -5.18
N TYR A 27 -8.67 9.25 -4.66
CA TYR A 27 -8.27 9.72 -3.34
C TYR A 27 -9.45 10.45 -2.67
N TRP A 28 -9.42 10.67 -1.36
CA TRP A 28 -10.41 11.52 -0.69
C TRP A 28 -9.90 12.97 -0.65
N PRO A 29 -10.52 13.93 -1.38
CA PRO A 29 -10.09 15.32 -1.34
C PRO A 29 -10.36 15.95 0.02
N SER A 30 -9.41 16.74 0.52
CA SER A 30 -9.60 17.48 1.77
C SER A 30 -10.74 18.50 1.61
N GLY A 31 -11.57 18.64 2.65
CA GLY A 31 -12.69 19.59 2.65
C GLY A 31 -13.90 19.19 1.82
N THR A 32 -13.96 17.95 1.29
CA THR A 32 -15.15 17.45 0.58
C THR A 32 -16.37 17.45 1.49
N VAL A 33 -17.42 18.15 1.06
CA VAL A 33 -18.77 18.09 1.63
C VAL A 33 -19.63 17.28 0.66
N ALA A 34 -20.08 16.10 1.09
CA ALA A 34 -20.77 15.14 0.24
C ALA A 34 -21.72 14.24 1.05
N THR A 35 -22.63 13.56 0.35
CA THR A 35 -23.49 12.50 0.89
C THR A 35 -23.22 11.17 0.18
N ASP A 36 -23.82 10.08 0.67
CA ASP A 36 -23.77 8.75 0.04
C ASP A 36 -22.34 8.26 -0.25
N ILE A 37 -21.44 8.47 0.71
CA ILE A 37 -20.02 8.19 0.58
C ILE A 37 -19.77 6.69 0.69
N ILE A 38 -19.20 6.09 -0.36
CA ILE A 38 -18.84 4.67 -0.43
C ILE A 38 -17.34 4.57 -0.70
N ALA A 39 -16.58 4.07 0.27
CA ALA A 39 -15.15 3.79 0.12
C ALA A 39 -14.92 2.35 -0.39
N TYR A 40 -14.04 2.21 -1.38
CA TYR A 40 -13.64 0.92 -1.93
C TYR A 40 -12.26 0.56 -1.42
N VAL A 41 -12.10 -0.69 -0.97
CA VAL A 41 -10.85 -1.21 -0.41
C VAL A 41 -10.59 -2.59 -1.02
N TYR A 42 -9.34 -2.87 -1.38
CA TYR A 42 -8.88 -4.21 -1.70
C TYR A 42 -8.61 -4.97 -0.40
N ASP A 43 -9.53 -5.84 0.03
CA ASP A 43 -9.55 -6.44 1.36
C ASP A 43 -9.08 -7.91 1.43
N ASP A 44 -8.76 -8.51 0.29
CA ASP A 44 -8.25 -9.89 0.27
C ASP A 44 -6.82 -9.93 0.85
N PRO A 45 -6.60 -10.68 1.96
CA PRO A 45 -5.30 -10.77 2.63
C PRO A 45 -4.17 -11.36 1.76
N TYR A 46 -4.50 -11.98 0.63
CA TYR A 46 -3.54 -12.62 -0.27
C TYR A 46 -3.28 -11.84 -1.56
N ILE A 47 -3.78 -10.61 -1.68
CA ILE A 47 -3.42 -9.73 -2.79
C ILE A 47 -1.92 -9.39 -2.70
N VAL A 48 -1.22 -9.62 -3.80
CA VAL A 48 0.15 -9.17 -4.01
C VAL A 48 0.13 -7.72 -4.48
N TYR A 49 0.73 -6.84 -3.70
CA TYR A 49 0.85 -5.43 -4.02
C TYR A 49 2.25 -5.09 -4.53
N ARG A 50 2.31 -4.15 -5.47
CA ARG A 50 3.57 -3.51 -5.87
C ARG A 50 3.80 -2.27 -5.00
N ILE A 51 4.98 -2.18 -4.39
CA ILE A 51 5.39 -1.04 -3.56
C ILE A 51 6.83 -0.64 -3.87
N GLN A 52 7.12 0.67 -3.86
CA GLN A 52 8.49 1.16 -3.99
C GLN A 52 9.21 1.10 -2.64
N SER A 53 10.46 0.64 -2.63
CA SER A 53 11.33 0.72 -1.47
C SER A 53 11.88 2.15 -1.26
N ALA A 54 11.84 2.63 -0.02
CA ALA A 54 12.52 3.85 0.42
C ALA A 54 14.03 3.64 0.68
N GLY A 55 14.48 2.38 0.75
CA GLY A 55 15.89 2.00 0.84
C GLY A 55 16.39 1.28 -0.41
N THR A 56 17.54 0.62 -0.28
CA THR A 56 18.16 -0.20 -1.32
C THR A 56 18.06 -1.67 -0.94
N PRO A 57 17.03 -2.40 -1.38
CA PRO A 57 16.89 -3.82 -1.09
C PRO A 57 17.91 -4.63 -1.88
N ALA A 58 18.24 -5.80 -1.34
CA ALA A 58 19.02 -6.85 -2.00
C ALA A 58 18.17 -8.11 -2.15
N GLN A 59 18.64 -9.06 -2.97
CA GLN A 59 17.95 -10.34 -3.17
C GLN A 59 17.75 -11.12 -1.86
N THR A 60 18.66 -10.97 -0.90
CA THR A 60 18.56 -11.56 0.46
C THR A 60 17.42 -10.99 1.30
N ASN A 61 16.78 -9.90 0.88
CA ASN A 61 15.61 -9.34 1.56
C ASN A 61 14.29 -10.00 1.12
N ILE A 62 14.28 -10.84 0.09
CA ILE A 62 13.10 -11.66 -0.20
C ILE A 62 12.86 -12.58 1.00
N GLY A 63 11.64 -12.56 1.53
CA GLY A 63 11.28 -13.27 2.77
C GLY A 63 11.50 -12.46 4.05
N ASN A 64 12.11 -11.27 4.00
CA ASN A 64 12.09 -10.35 5.13
C ASN A 64 10.75 -9.60 5.18
N CYS A 65 10.52 -8.96 6.33
CA CYS A 65 9.43 -8.03 6.53
C CYS A 65 9.98 -6.61 6.70
N ALA A 66 9.14 -5.64 6.38
CA ALA A 66 9.39 -4.22 6.64
C ALA A 66 8.08 -3.48 6.87
N ASP A 67 8.16 -2.41 7.64
CA ASP A 67 7.04 -1.49 7.84
C ASP A 67 6.82 -0.63 6.61
N VAL A 68 5.64 -0.04 6.51
CA VAL A 68 5.39 1.05 5.55
C VAL A 68 5.79 2.40 6.15
N VAL A 69 6.18 3.32 5.29
CA VAL A 69 6.47 4.72 5.66
C VAL A 69 5.58 5.62 4.83
N ALA A 70 4.82 6.46 5.53
CA ALA A 70 3.99 7.47 4.88
C ALA A 70 4.87 8.54 4.21
N GLY A 71 4.57 8.82 2.95
CA GLY A 71 5.07 9.96 2.20
C GLY A 71 3.91 10.80 1.67
N THR A 72 4.25 11.79 0.85
CA THR A 72 3.25 12.67 0.23
C THR A 72 2.64 12.01 -1.00
N GLY A 73 1.32 11.78 -0.98
CA GLY A 73 0.58 11.32 -2.16
C GLY A 73 0.39 12.40 -3.22
N SER A 74 -0.01 11.99 -4.42
CA SER A 74 -0.23 12.89 -5.56
C SER A 74 -1.72 13.06 -5.85
N THR A 75 -2.23 14.30 -5.75
CA THR A 75 -3.62 14.62 -6.12
C THR A 75 -3.83 14.62 -7.64
N THR A 76 -2.77 14.78 -8.42
CA THR A 76 -2.82 14.72 -9.90
C THR A 76 -2.95 13.30 -10.42
N SER A 77 -2.21 12.35 -9.83
CA SER A 77 -2.21 10.95 -10.29
C SER A 77 -3.03 10.00 -9.41
N GLY A 78 -3.51 10.47 -8.26
CA GLY A 78 -4.19 9.64 -7.26
C GLY A 78 -3.27 8.66 -6.52
N GLN A 79 -1.95 8.66 -6.81
CA GLN A 79 -1.02 7.69 -6.24
C GLN A 79 -0.73 7.98 -4.76
N SER A 80 -0.71 6.90 -3.99
CA SER A 80 -0.30 6.90 -2.59
C SER A 80 1.18 7.30 -2.45
N GLY A 81 1.49 8.04 -1.38
CA GLY A 81 2.86 8.37 -1.00
C GLY A 81 3.53 7.30 -0.13
N PHE A 82 2.81 6.22 0.20
CA PHE A 82 3.37 5.14 1.02
C PHE A 82 4.46 4.37 0.28
N SER A 83 5.53 4.05 1.01
CA SER A 83 6.69 3.30 0.53
C SER A 83 7.08 2.23 1.56
N LEU A 84 7.84 1.22 1.13
CA LEU A 84 8.37 0.21 2.04
C LEU A 84 9.62 0.74 2.74
N ASN A 85 9.70 0.60 4.06
CA ASN A 85 10.87 1.02 4.83
C ASN A 85 12.15 0.30 4.34
N GLY A 86 13.26 1.02 4.28
CA GLY A 86 14.58 0.45 3.97
C GLY A 86 15.13 -0.48 5.08
N THR A 87 14.53 -0.48 6.26
CA THR A 87 14.88 -1.37 7.37
C THR A 87 14.12 -2.68 7.22
N MET A 88 14.80 -3.72 6.72
CA MET A 88 14.21 -5.02 6.37
C MET A 88 14.83 -6.12 7.23
N SER A 89 14.01 -6.93 7.90
CA SER A 89 14.50 -8.01 8.78
C SER A 89 13.55 -9.21 8.83
N ASN A 90 13.94 -10.29 9.50
CA ASN A 90 13.08 -11.46 9.69
C ASN A 90 12.00 -11.26 10.77
N GLY A 91 12.01 -10.14 11.50
CA GLY A 91 10.99 -9.82 12.49
C GLY A 91 9.62 -9.59 11.85
N THR A 92 8.54 -9.72 12.62
CA THR A 92 7.20 -9.35 12.17
C THR A 92 7.13 -7.84 11.96
N ALA A 93 6.65 -7.43 10.79
CA ALA A 93 6.39 -6.06 10.40
C ALA A 93 5.20 -6.02 9.42
N THR A 94 4.76 -4.82 9.05
CA THR A 94 3.51 -4.62 8.29
C THR A 94 3.43 -5.39 6.98
N CYS A 95 4.51 -5.43 6.21
CA CYS A 95 4.56 -6.06 4.89
C CYS A 95 5.59 -7.21 4.86
N LYS A 96 5.24 -8.28 4.15
CA LYS A 96 6.15 -9.40 3.83
C LYS A 96 6.62 -9.24 2.39
N ILE A 97 7.94 -9.21 2.18
CA ILE A 97 8.54 -9.16 0.83
C ILE A 97 8.50 -10.56 0.24
N ILE A 98 7.83 -10.73 -0.89
CA ILE A 98 7.72 -12.03 -1.57
C ILE A 98 8.51 -12.07 -2.89
N GLY A 99 8.86 -10.91 -3.46
CA GLY A 99 9.56 -10.85 -4.73
C GLY A 99 10.02 -9.45 -5.12
N LEU A 100 10.79 -9.40 -6.20
CA LEU A 100 11.05 -8.17 -6.96
C LEU A 100 9.99 -8.11 -8.06
N TRP A 101 9.36 -6.96 -8.26
CA TRP A 101 8.38 -6.78 -9.33
C TRP A 101 9.03 -7.02 -10.70
N ASP A 102 8.40 -7.85 -11.53
CA ASP A 102 8.90 -8.22 -12.86
C ASP A 102 8.72 -7.07 -13.85
N ASP A 103 9.76 -6.25 -13.97
CA ASP A 103 9.88 -5.19 -14.98
C ASP A 103 11.35 -5.10 -15.42
N PRO A 104 11.66 -5.10 -16.72
CA PRO A 104 13.03 -5.02 -17.22
C PRO A 104 13.83 -3.80 -16.74
N ALA A 105 13.15 -2.71 -16.37
CA ALA A 105 13.77 -1.51 -15.81
C ALA A 105 13.96 -1.57 -14.29
N ASN A 106 13.40 -2.58 -13.62
CA ASN A 106 13.48 -2.76 -12.18
C ASN A 106 14.68 -3.64 -11.80
N SER A 107 15.32 -3.30 -10.67
CA SER A 107 16.46 -4.03 -10.15
C SER A 107 16.59 -3.82 -8.65
N PHE A 108 17.38 -4.67 -7.98
CA PHE A 108 17.74 -4.49 -6.57
C PHE A 108 18.67 -3.27 -6.41
N ALA A 109 18.07 -2.09 -6.40
CA ALA A 109 18.74 -0.80 -6.32
C ALA A 109 17.86 0.22 -5.57
N GLN A 110 18.30 1.48 -5.51
CA GLN A 110 17.45 2.55 -5.01
C GLN A 110 16.16 2.63 -5.83
N TYR A 111 15.02 2.82 -5.15
CA TYR A 111 13.69 2.86 -5.75
C TYR A 111 13.21 1.54 -6.39
N ALA A 112 13.82 0.42 -6.02
CA ALA A 112 13.34 -0.90 -6.41
C ALA A 112 11.85 -1.06 -6.10
N GLN A 113 11.12 -1.64 -7.05
CA GLN A 113 9.73 -2.01 -6.87
C GLN A 113 9.66 -3.46 -6.40
N LEU A 114 9.02 -3.68 -5.26
CA LEU A 114 8.91 -4.99 -4.61
C LEU A 114 7.47 -5.47 -4.65
N GLU A 115 7.32 -6.78 -4.66
CA GLU A 115 6.07 -7.47 -4.45
C GLU A 115 5.93 -7.79 -2.96
N VAL A 116 4.82 -7.36 -2.37
CA VAL A 116 4.55 -7.55 -0.95
C VAL A 116 3.15 -8.06 -0.69
N LEU A 117 3.01 -8.83 0.39
CA LEU A 117 1.74 -9.07 1.06
C LEU A 117 1.64 -8.17 2.29
N ILE A 118 0.42 -7.76 2.64
CA ILE A 118 0.16 -7.17 3.96
C ILE A 118 0.24 -8.32 4.98
N ASN A 119 1.32 -8.35 5.75
CA ASN A 119 1.62 -9.42 6.69
C ASN A 119 0.75 -9.34 7.94
N GLU A 120 0.46 -8.12 8.39
CA GLU A 120 -0.39 -7.80 9.55
C GLU A 120 -1.83 -7.47 9.11
N HIS A 121 -2.36 -8.26 8.18
CA HIS A 121 -3.70 -8.07 7.63
C HIS A 121 -4.76 -8.57 8.64
N VAL A 122 -5.80 -7.78 8.90
CA VAL A 122 -6.80 -8.09 9.94
C VAL A 122 -7.62 -9.36 9.65
N LEU A 123 -7.85 -9.66 8.37
CA LEU A 123 -8.54 -10.89 7.95
C LEU A 123 -7.63 -12.13 7.89
N LYS A 124 -6.35 -12.00 8.26
CA LYS A 124 -5.38 -13.10 8.27
C LYS A 124 -5.24 -13.64 9.69
N GLN A 125 -5.48 -14.96 9.85
CA GLN A 125 -5.50 -15.61 11.17
C GLN A 125 -4.14 -15.66 11.88
N THR A 126 -3.02 -15.54 11.17
CA THR A 126 -1.65 -15.51 11.75
C THR A 126 -0.70 -14.77 10.80
N ALA A 127 0.24 -14.00 11.34
CA ALA A 127 1.31 -13.37 10.54
C ALA A 127 2.25 -14.43 9.94
N GLY A 128 2.70 -14.24 8.69
CA GLY A 128 3.49 -15.21 7.91
C GLY A 128 2.74 -15.82 6.71
N ILE A 129 3.47 -16.40 5.75
CA ILE A 129 2.94 -17.22 4.65
C ILE A 129 3.22 -18.68 4.98
#